data_AF-A0A7K0HRD7-F1
#
_entry.id   AF-A0A7K0HRD7-F1
#
_cell.length_a   1.000
_cell.length_b   1.000
_cell.length_c   1.000
_cell.angle_alpha   90.00
_cell.angle_beta   90.00
_cell.angle_gamma   90.00
#
_symmetry.space_group_name_H-M   'P 1'
#
loop_
_entity.id
_entity.type
_entity.pdbx_description
1 polymer ?
#
loop_
_entity_poly.entity_id
_entity_poly.type
_entity_poly.pdbx_seq_one_letter_code
_entity_poly.pdbx_strand_id
1 'polypeptide(L)'
;MKIHKQGITFVLLLLVFTSCSRKPSLQWIPFSWEGDTISGIYIEKAFLNVPVKIENLPYEFTMQFDLGTYNSVFYGNTFAPYLKEAPSLMNKKDSTGMYKNVNLQIGTVE
;
A
#
# COMPACT_ATOMS: atom_id res chain seq x y z
N MET A 1 -38.32 -9.63 48.04
CA MET A 1 -37.09 -10.09 47.36
C MET A 1 -36.04 -8.97 47.47
N LYS A 2 -35.07 -9.10 48.38
CA LYS A 2 -34.02 -8.08 48.61
C LYS A 2 -32.92 -8.28 47.57
N ILE A 3 -32.92 -7.45 46.53
CA ILE A 3 -31.83 -7.48 45.55
C ILE A 3 -30.60 -6.89 46.26
N HIS A 4 -29.54 -7.69 46.43
CA HIS A 4 -28.32 -7.25 47.08
C HIS A 4 -27.63 -6.18 46.21
N LYS A 5 -27.76 -4.91 46.61
CA LYS A 5 -27.18 -3.74 45.92
C LYS A 5 -25.70 -3.92 45.57
N GLN A 6 -24.95 -4.63 46.43
CA GLN A 6 -23.52 -4.88 46.22
C GLN A 6 -23.22 -5.81 45.03
N GLY A 7 -24.11 -6.76 44.71
CA GLY A 7 -23.96 -7.62 43.54
C GLY A 7 -24.14 -6.85 42.22
N ILE A 8 -25.09 -5.91 42.20
CA ILE A 8 -25.30 -5.03 41.04
C ILE A 8 -24.10 -4.10 40.84
N THR A 9 -23.57 -3.51 41.92
CA THR A 9 -22.38 -2.65 41.84
C THR A 9 -21.16 -3.42 41.33
N PHE A 10 -20.98 -4.67 41.77
CA PHE A 10 -19.88 -5.52 41.31
C PHE A 10 -19.98 -5.87 39.82
N VAL A 11 -21.18 -6.18 39.34
CA VAL A 11 -21.43 -6.46 37.91
C VAL A 11 -21.24 -5.20 37.05
N LEU A 12 -21.69 -4.04 37.52
CA LEU A 12 -21.45 -2.76 36.82
C LEU A 12 -19.94 -2.43 36.74
N LEU A 13 -19.18 -2.71 37.80
CA LEU A 13 -17.75 -2.49 37.82
C LEU A 13 -17.01 -3.39 36.80
N LEU A 14 -17.42 -4.66 36.70
CA LEU A 14 -16.91 -5.62 35.70
C LEU A 14 -17.19 -5.17 34.26
N LEU A 15 -18.36 -4.58 33.98
CA LEU A 15 -18.72 -4.06 32.66
C LEU A 15 -17.86 -2.84 32.26
N VAL A 16 -17.45 -2.00 33.21
CA VAL A 16 -16.55 -0.86 32.94
C VAL A 16 -15.14 -1.31 32.59
N PHE A 17 -14.64 -2.40 33.19
CA PHE A 17 -13.30 -2.94 32.90
C PHE A 17 -13.21 -3.75 31.60
N THR A 18 -14.32 -4.23 31.04
CA THR A 18 -14.31 -4.99 29.77
C THR A 18 -14.34 -4.11 28.52
N SER A 19 -14.47 -2.78 28.68
CA SER A 19 -14.34 -1.82 27.59
C SER A 19 -12.88 -1.54 27.23
N CYS A 20 -12.11 -2.61 26.97
CA CYS A 20 -10.78 -2.48 26.38
C CYS A 20 -10.97 -2.27 24.87
N SER A 21 -11.09 -1.01 24.45
CA SER A 21 -11.04 -0.65 23.03
C SER A 21 -9.68 -1.10 22.47
N ARG A 22 -9.65 -2.19 21.70
CA ARG A 22 -8.48 -2.54 20.88
C ARG A 22 -8.26 -1.37 19.93
N LYS A 23 -7.15 -0.65 20.08
CA LYS A 23 -6.72 0.30 19.05
C LYS A 23 -6.62 -0.49 17.73
N PRO A 24 -7.23 -0.01 16.63
CA PRO A 24 -6.99 -0.62 15.33
C PRO A 24 -5.48 -0.68 15.12
N SER A 25 -4.95 -1.87 14.86
CA SER A 25 -3.54 -1.99 14.46
C SER A 25 -3.37 -1.19 13.19
N LEU A 26 -2.37 -0.30 13.13
CA LEU A 26 -2.01 0.36 11.90
C LEU A 26 -1.76 -0.71 10.83
N GLN A 27 -2.55 -0.67 9.76
CA GLN A 27 -2.32 -1.52 8.60
C GLN A 27 -1.16 -0.91 7.81
N TRP A 28 -0.01 -1.55 7.90
CA TRP A 28 1.16 -1.18 7.13
C TRP A 28 1.06 -1.76 5.73
N ILE A 29 1.44 -0.95 4.74
CA ILE A 29 1.67 -1.42 3.38
C ILE A 29 2.93 -2.30 3.42
N PRO A 30 2.89 -3.55 2.91
CA PRO A 30 4.09 -4.36 2.82
C PRO A 30 5.09 -3.70 1.86
N PHE A 31 6.37 -3.80 2.15
CA PHE A 31 7.43 -3.28 1.30
C PHE A 31 8.69 -4.13 1.40
N SER A 32 9.55 -4.02 0.39
CA SER A 32 10.87 -4.65 0.36
C SER A 32 11.97 -3.61 0.16
N TRP A 33 13.10 -3.82 0.83
CA TRP A 33 14.33 -3.08 0.52
C TRP A 33 15.02 -3.69 -0.70
N GLU A 34 15.54 -2.84 -1.58
CA GLU A 34 16.40 -3.22 -2.68
C GLU A 34 17.74 -2.50 -2.56
N GLY A 35 18.83 -3.24 -2.77
CA GLY A 35 20.19 -2.72 -2.70
C GLY A 35 20.74 -2.41 -4.08
N ASP A 36 21.65 -1.43 -4.15
CA ASP A 36 22.28 -1.02 -5.41
C ASP A 36 23.68 -0.44 -5.16
N THR A 37 24.51 -0.42 -6.21
CA THR A 37 25.83 0.19 -6.19
C THR A 37 25.76 1.61 -6.72
N ILE A 38 25.81 2.59 -5.82
CA ILE A 38 25.75 4.01 -6.14
C ILE A 38 27.18 4.58 -6.04
N SER A 39 27.67 5.12 -7.15
CA SER A 39 29.03 5.69 -7.23
C SER A 39 30.14 4.72 -6.78
N GLY A 40 29.99 3.42 -7.08
CA GLY A 40 30.95 2.38 -6.74
C GLY A 40 30.86 1.85 -5.31
N ILE A 41 29.90 2.33 -4.51
CA ILE A 41 29.66 1.85 -3.15
C ILE A 41 28.34 1.10 -3.13
N TYR A 42 28.37 -0.15 -2.65
CA TYR A 42 27.14 -0.93 -2.47
C TYR A 42 26.36 -0.43 -1.24
N ILE A 43 25.09 -0.12 -1.44
CA ILE A 43 24.15 0.31 -0.42
C ILE A 43 23.03 -0.73 -0.37
N GLU A 44 22.96 -1.49 0.73
CA GLU A 44 22.02 -2.62 0.89
C GLU A 44 20.54 -2.19 0.80
N LYS A 45 20.23 -0.97 1.19
CA LYS A 45 18.85 -0.43 1.29
C LYS A 45 18.75 0.89 0.51
N ALA A 46 19.08 0.83 -0.77
CA ALA A 46 19.08 1.98 -1.66
C ALA A 46 17.65 2.42 -2.01
N PHE A 47 16.74 1.46 -2.22
CA PHE A 47 15.37 1.73 -2.66
C PHE A 47 14.35 0.98 -1.79
N LEU A 48 13.17 1.59 -1.63
CA LEU A 48 12.01 0.98 -0.99
C LEU A 48 10.97 0.70 -2.05
N ASN A 49 10.63 -0.58 -2.24
CA ASN A 49 9.61 -0.99 -3.20
C ASN A 49 8.32 -1.38 -2.49
N VAL A 50 7.20 -0.90 -3.03
CA VAL A 50 5.85 -1.27 -2.57
C VAL A 50 5.12 -2.03 -3.68
N PRO A 51 4.25 -3.00 -3.34
CA PRO A 51 3.41 -3.65 -4.33
C PRO A 51 2.35 -2.68 -4.84
N VAL A 52 2.08 -2.75 -6.14
CA VAL A 52 1.13 -1.90 -6.84
C VAL A 52 0.31 -2.72 -7.83
N LYS A 53 -1.01 -2.52 -7.83
CA LYS A 53 -1.86 -2.88 -8.97
C LYS A 53 -2.02 -1.70 -9.90
N ILE A 54 -1.85 -1.98 -11.19
CA ILE A 54 -1.98 -1.01 -12.26
C ILE A 54 -3.22 -1.40 -13.06
N GLU A 55 -4.27 -0.59 -13.00
CA GLU A 55 -5.56 -0.90 -13.64
C GLU A 55 -6.07 -2.31 -13.27
N ASN A 56 -6.63 -3.03 -14.23
CA ASN A 56 -7.09 -4.40 -14.11
C ASN A 56 -6.08 -5.39 -14.71
N LEU A 57 -4.78 -5.03 -14.73
CA LEU A 57 -3.75 -5.94 -15.23
C LEU A 57 -3.64 -7.16 -14.31
N PRO A 58 -3.57 -8.39 -14.84
CA PRO A 58 -3.54 -9.62 -14.05
C PRO A 58 -2.15 -9.91 -13.47
N TYR A 59 -1.33 -8.89 -13.29
CA TYR A 59 0.07 -9.00 -12.88
C TYR A 59 0.28 -8.37 -11.51
N GLU A 60 1.28 -8.87 -10.80
CA GLU A 60 1.79 -8.23 -9.59
C GLU A 60 2.95 -7.32 -9.98
N PHE A 61 2.86 -6.04 -9.65
CA PHE A 61 3.95 -5.09 -9.86
C PHE A 61 4.51 -4.63 -8.53
N THR A 62 5.77 -4.22 -8.56
CA THR A 62 6.35 -3.38 -7.53
C THR A 62 6.75 -2.05 -8.14
N MET A 63 6.65 -0.98 -7.35
CA MET A 63 7.15 0.34 -7.72
C MET A 63 8.00 0.88 -6.58
N GLN A 64 9.05 1.62 -6.93
CA GLN A 64 9.81 2.38 -5.95
C GLN A 64 8.92 3.46 -5.33
N PHE A 65 8.84 3.47 -4.00
CA PHE A 65 8.20 4.53 -3.24
C PHE A 65 9.18 5.69 -3.05
N ASP A 66 9.33 6.47 -4.12
CA ASP A 66 10.25 7.61 -4.17
C ASP A 66 9.63 8.86 -3.54
N LEU A 67 10.14 9.26 -2.37
CA LEU A 67 9.72 10.46 -1.65
C LEU A 67 10.32 11.76 -2.24
N GLY A 68 11.25 11.65 -3.19
CA GLY A 68 11.92 12.78 -3.84
C GLY A 68 11.18 13.35 -5.05
N THR A 69 10.06 12.76 -5.45
CA THR A 69 9.27 13.18 -6.63
C THR A 69 7.79 13.31 -6.29
N TYR A 70 7.11 14.23 -6.97
CA TYR A 70 5.66 14.39 -6.89
C TYR A 70 4.90 13.59 -7.97
N ASN A 71 5.62 12.99 -8.92
CA ASN A 71 5.05 12.20 -10.01
C ASN A 71 5.32 10.71 -9.81
N SER A 72 4.30 9.88 -10.04
CA SER A 72 4.50 8.44 -10.29
C SER A 72 4.88 8.22 -11.75
N VAL A 73 5.96 7.48 -11.97
CA VAL A 73 6.51 7.22 -13.31
C VAL A 73 6.67 5.72 -13.55
N PHE A 74 6.50 5.29 -14.80
CA PHE A 74 6.79 3.92 -15.22
C PHE A 74 8.14 3.84 -15.92
N TYR A 75 8.97 2.86 -15.56
CA TYR A 75 10.19 2.55 -16.31
C TYR A 75 9.82 2.00 -17.69
N GLY A 76 9.97 2.82 -18.73
CA GLY A 76 9.43 2.54 -20.07
C GLY A 76 9.84 1.19 -20.66
N ASN A 77 11.11 0.79 -20.51
CA ASN A 77 11.61 -0.49 -21.03
C ASN A 77 10.96 -1.68 -20.32
N THR A 78 10.89 -1.63 -18.98
CA THR A 78 10.24 -2.67 -18.17
C THR A 78 8.74 -2.72 -18.41
N PHE A 79 8.12 -1.57 -18.64
CA PHE A 79 6.67 -1.47 -18.77
C PHE A 79 6.13 -1.78 -20.17
N ALA A 80 6.98 -1.65 -21.21
CA ALA A 80 6.59 -1.81 -22.61
C ALA A 80 5.86 -3.11 -22.97
N PRO A 81 6.21 -4.30 -22.42
CA PRO A 81 5.50 -5.54 -22.74
C PRO A 81 4.01 -5.49 -22.36
N TYR A 82 3.68 -4.92 -21.20
CA TYR A 82 2.31 -4.86 -20.66
C TYR A 82 1.40 -3.92 -21.47
N LEU A 83 1.99 -2.93 -22.14
CA LEU A 83 1.25 -2.00 -22.99
C LEU A 83 0.64 -2.67 -24.23
N LYS A 84 1.27 -3.76 -24.72
CA LYS A 84 0.74 -4.54 -25.85
C LYS A 84 -0.52 -5.31 -25.46
N GLU A 85 -0.61 -5.70 -24.19
CA GLU A 85 -1.68 -6.53 -23.65
C GLU A 85 -2.81 -5.72 -23.01
N ALA A 86 -2.60 -4.43 -22.76
CA ALA A 86 -3.59 -3.51 -22.19
C ALA A 86 -3.81 -2.26 -23.05
N PRO A 87 -4.60 -2.39 -24.14
CA PRO A 87 -4.98 -1.25 -24.98
C PRO A 87 -5.66 -0.12 -24.20
N SER A 88 -6.41 -0.46 -23.16
CA SER A 88 -7.07 0.51 -22.26
C SER A 88 -6.07 1.43 -21.56
N LEU A 89 -4.88 0.94 -21.23
CA LEU A 89 -3.82 1.75 -20.62
C LEU A 89 -3.07 2.57 -21.67
N MET A 90 -2.87 2.02 -22.88
CA MET A 90 -2.27 2.79 -23.99
C MET A 90 -3.12 4.01 -24.38
N ASN A 91 -4.44 3.88 -24.36
CA ASN A 91 -5.35 4.99 -24.66
C ASN A 91 -5.29 6.13 -23.63
N LYS A 92 -4.68 5.88 -22.45
CA LYS A 92 -4.47 6.89 -21.41
C LYS A 92 -3.16 7.68 -21.59
N LYS A 93 -2.30 7.27 -22.53
CA LYS A 93 -1.04 7.95 -22.83
C LYS A 93 -1.29 9.12 -23.77
N ASP A 94 -0.86 10.31 -23.38
CA ASP A 94 -0.95 11.49 -24.24
C ASP A 94 0.29 11.65 -25.16
N SER A 95 0.25 12.66 -26.03
CA SER A 95 1.32 12.93 -26.99
C SER A 95 2.65 13.33 -26.37
N THR A 96 2.67 13.70 -25.08
CA THR A 96 3.89 14.01 -24.33
C THR A 96 4.49 12.77 -23.65
N GLY A 97 3.80 11.63 -23.76
CA GLY A 97 4.18 10.38 -23.14
C GLY A 97 3.71 10.20 -21.70
N MET A 98 2.95 11.17 -21.17
CA MET A 98 2.36 11.11 -19.84
C MET A 98 1.08 10.29 -19.86
N TYR A 99 0.85 9.52 -18.81
CA TYR A 99 -0.41 8.80 -18.63
C TYR A 99 -1.37 9.61 -17.78
N LYS A 100 -2.65 9.67 -18.19
CA LYS A 100 -3.71 10.37 -17.47
C LYS A 100 -4.76 9.38 -16.97
N ASN A 101 -5.31 9.65 -15.78
CA ASN A 101 -6.37 8.83 -15.19
C ASN A 101 -6.00 7.36 -15.02
N VAL A 102 -4.74 7.07 -14.68
CA VAL A 102 -4.30 5.71 -14.35
C VAL A 102 -4.71 5.38 -12.92
N ASN A 103 -5.36 4.24 -12.73
CA ASN A 103 -5.66 3.71 -11.41
C ASN A 103 -4.45 2.94 -10.89
N LEU A 104 -3.86 3.43 -9.80
CA LEU A 104 -2.80 2.76 -9.05
C LEU A 104 -3.33 2.44 -7.65
N GLN A 105 -3.23 1.18 -7.25
CA GLN A 105 -3.57 0.74 -5.91
C GLN A 105 -2.30 0.22 -5.24
N ILE A 106 -1.89 0.83 -4.14
CA ILE A 106 -0.68 0.47 -3.41
C ILE A 106 -1.06 -0.47 -2.26
N GLY A 107 -0.28 -1.54 -2.07
CA GLY A 107 -0.44 -2.48 -0.96
C GLY A 107 -1.05 -3.81 -1.36
N THR A 108 -1.65 -4.50 -0.39
CA THR A 108 -2.35 -5.76 -0.62
C THR A 108 -3.64 -5.47 -1.37
N VAL A 109 -3.69 -5.87 -2.62
CA VAL A 109 -4.87 -5.73 -3.47
C VAL A 109 -5.47 -7.13 -3.57
N GLU A 110 -6.40 -7.41 -2.64
CA GLU A 110 -7.27 -8.60 -2.70
C GLU A 110 -8.26 -8.51 -3.88
#